data_AF-A0A7W5MTG4-F1
#
_entry.id   AF-A0A7W5MTG4-F1
#
_cell.length_a   1.000
_cell.length_b   1.000
_cell.length_c   1.000
_cell.angle_alpha   90.00
_cell.angle_beta   90.00
_cell.angle_gamma   90.00
#
_symmetry.space_group_name_H-M   'P 1'
#
loop_
_entity.id
_entity.type
_entity.pdbx_description
1 polymer ?
#
loop_
_entity_poly.entity_id
_entity_poly.type
_entity_poly.pdbx_seq_one_letter_code
_entity_poly.pdbx_strand_id
1 'polypeptide(L)'
;MFKRKVFYIGGFDPRGARFYHGFLAQQIATHNARDCAGNSLILSARHAAGHGDTAWTVADAATTITSAFHVLAWDDIVRRAWIRGGLRVLLASARAYVRLLWQTDLACLRRVPHGSRVALFLPALALLVLPLLAGLGAALFAMLIGQAWLAPLFGLALAAVLALMLGGRGHIGWLVQFIIFNDALAAGRGDPALATRLDRFADTIDGALAADPPWDEVLLVSHSNGAVLAAGVIARLLARHGGVLPSRVALVTLGASLPMLASRRDAHDFADTMATLAQGRFAWLDIGSPTDGAATPLVDPWLGRAPARHAGLVQLSPRWFAFCDVQTYAARRKDKYLTHFDYLRRLDRPSPLDYLGLTCSDQPLIASIAAFRQVSRA
;
A
#
# COMPACT_ATOMS: atom_id res chain seq x y z
N MET A 1 26.55 -13.36 -12.11
CA MET A 1 25.17 -12.98 -12.50
C MET A 1 24.28 -13.18 -11.29
N PHE A 2 23.71 -12.11 -10.74
CA PHE A 2 22.78 -12.15 -9.61
C PHE A 2 21.34 -12.30 -10.13
N LYS A 3 20.66 -13.39 -9.75
CA LYS A 3 19.31 -13.74 -10.17
C LYS A 3 18.32 -13.47 -9.03
N ARG A 4 17.44 -12.49 -9.25
CA ARG A 4 16.39 -12.13 -8.30
C ARG A 4 15.01 -12.49 -8.85
N LYS A 5 14.18 -13.14 -8.04
CA LYS A 5 12.75 -13.27 -8.28
C LYS A 5 12.01 -12.20 -7.48
N VAL A 6 11.21 -11.38 -8.15
CA VAL A 6 10.42 -10.31 -7.51
C VAL A 6 8.94 -10.61 -7.67
N PHE A 7 8.27 -10.93 -6.57
CA PHE A 7 6.83 -10.99 -6.51
C PHE A 7 6.28 -9.63 -6.09
N TYR A 8 5.31 -9.10 -6.82
CA TYR A 8 4.73 -7.79 -6.55
C TYR A 8 3.23 -7.86 -6.26
N ILE A 9 2.80 -7.30 -5.12
CA ILE A 9 1.39 -7.10 -4.78
C ILE A 9 1.08 -5.61 -4.71
N GLY A 10 0.25 -5.13 -5.64
CA GLY A 10 -0.20 -3.74 -5.69
C GLY A 10 -1.20 -3.38 -4.58
N GLY A 11 -1.45 -2.08 -4.42
CA GLY A 11 -2.46 -1.54 -3.50
C GLY A 11 -3.91 -1.81 -3.93
N PHE A 12 -4.86 -1.24 -3.19
CA PHE A 12 -6.29 -1.29 -3.54
C PHE A 12 -6.56 -0.39 -4.76
N ASP A 13 -6.23 -0.91 -5.94
CA ASP A 13 -6.09 -0.17 -7.18
C ASP A 13 -6.49 -1.04 -8.40
N PRO A 14 -7.49 -0.61 -9.22
CA PRO A 14 -7.97 -1.41 -10.34
C PRO A 14 -7.07 -1.37 -11.58
N ARG A 15 -5.95 -0.63 -11.59
CA ARG A 15 -5.11 -0.39 -12.79
C ARG A 15 -4.36 -1.63 -13.30
N GLY A 16 -4.05 -2.59 -12.43
CA GLY A 16 -3.46 -3.89 -12.79
C GLY A 16 -2.04 -3.84 -13.36
N ALA A 17 -1.55 -5.00 -13.82
CA ALA A 17 -0.14 -5.20 -14.21
C ALA A 17 0.34 -4.32 -15.39
N ARG A 18 -0.56 -3.92 -16.31
CA ARG A 18 -0.22 -3.04 -17.44
C ARG A 18 0.33 -1.70 -16.94
N PHE A 19 -0.31 -1.13 -15.93
CA PHE A 19 0.10 0.14 -15.36
C PHE A 19 1.49 0.03 -14.71
N TYR A 20 1.72 -0.99 -13.89
CA TYR A 20 3.00 -1.15 -13.20
C TYR A 20 4.18 -1.42 -14.13
N HIS A 21 3.97 -2.21 -15.20
CA HIS A 21 4.99 -2.41 -16.24
C HIS A 21 5.31 -1.11 -16.98
N GLY A 22 4.30 -0.36 -17.41
CA GLY A 22 4.51 0.94 -18.06
C GLY A 22 5.17 1.95 -17.14
N PHE A 23 4.84 1.93 -15.84
CA PHE A 23 5.48 2.77 -14.84
C PHE A 23 6.96 2.41 -14.66
N LEU A 24 7.27 1.11 -14.55
CA LEU A 24 8.65 0.62 -14.48
C LEU A 24 9.44 0.99 -15.75
N ALA A 25 8.84 0.87 -16.93
CA ALA A 25 9.45 1.28 -18.20
C ALA A 25 9.85 2.76 -18.18
N GLN A 26 9.01 3.64 -17.64
CA GLN A 26 9.34 5.07 -17.48
C GLN A 26 10.51 5.28 -16.51
N GLN A 27 10.58 4.51 -15.42
CA GLN A 27 11.69 4.61 -14.46
C GLN A 27 13.01 4.13 -15.07
N ILE A 28 12.97 3.02 -15.82
CA ILE A 28 14.13 2.49 -16.54
C ILE A 28 14.61 3.46 -17.62
N ALA A 29 13.69 4.03 -18.40
CA ALA A 29 14.05 5.03 -19.41
C ALA A 29 14.75 6.25 -18.78
N THR A 30 14.22 6.74 -17.65
CA THR A 30 14.82 7.86 -16.91
C THR A 30 16.18 7.49 -16.33
N HIS A 31 16.34 6.26 -15.83
CA HIS A 31 17.63 5.76 -15.35
C HIS A 31 18.66 5.70 -16.48
N ASN A 32 18.34 5.06 -17.60
CA ASN A 32 19.25 4.89 -18.73
C ASN A 32 19.63 6.23 -19.36
N ALA A 33 18.71 7.20 -19.39
CA ALA A 33 19.01 8.55 -19.88
C ALA A 33 20.01 9.31 -18.99
N ARG A 34 20.11 8.95 -17.70
CA ARG A 34 20.99 9.60 -16.72
C ARG A 34 22.28 8.84 -16.45
N ASP A 35 22.32 7.54 -16.76
CA ASP A 35 23.48 6.68 -16.53
C ASP A 35 24.22 6.40 -17.85
N CYS A 36 25.33 7.11 -18.05
CA CYS A 36 26.14 7.00 -19.26
C CYS A 36 27.21 5.89 -19.19
N ALA A 37 27.31 5.15 -18.06
CA ALA A 37 28.47 4.33 -17.73
C ALA A 37 28.32 2.82 -17.99
N GLY A 38 27.30 2.39 -18.76
CA GLY A 38 27.16 0.98 -19.17
C GLY A 38 26.22 0.11 -18.32
N ASN A 39 25.53 0.69 -17.34
CA ASN A 39 24.56 -0.01 -16.47
C ASN A 39 23.12 0.05 -17.01
N SER A 40 22.94 0.18 -18.33
CA SER A 40 21.61 0.31 -18.94
C SER A 40 20.74 -0.90 -18.65
N LEU A 41 19.54 -0.66 -18.12
CA LEU A 41 18.54 -1.70 -17.87
C LEU A 41 17.66 -1.93 -19.10
N ILE A 42 17.41 -3.19 -19.40
CA ILE A 42 16.59 -3.67 -20.51
C ILE A 42 15.35 -4.35 -19.92
N LEU A 43 14.17 -3.83 -20.24
CA LEU A 43 12.88 -4.36 -19.80
C LEU A 43 12.25 -5.23 -20.89
N SER A 44 11.88 -6.47 -20.56
CA SER A 44 11.19 -7.35 -21.50
C SER A 44 9.72 -6.94 -21.71
N ALA A 45 9.11 -7.47 -22.78
CA ALA A 45 7.66 -7.49 -22.91
C ALA A 45 7.02 -8.27 -21.76
N ARG A 46 5.77 -7.90 -21.44
CA ARG A 46 4.92 -8.63 -20.50
C ARG A 46 4.46 -9.94 -21.12
N HIS A 47 4.36 -10.98 -20.31
CA HIS A 47 3.71 -12.24 -20.69
C HIS A 47 2.79 -12.72 -19.56
N ALA A 48 1.80 -13.54 -19.91
CA ALA A 48 0.89 -14.14 -18.94
C ALA A 48 1.64 -15.16 -18.08
N ALA A 49 1.39 -15.13 -16.76
CA ALA A 49 2.00 -16.03 -15.78
C ALA A 49 0.96 -16.96 -15.11
N GLY A 50 -0.17 -17.19 -15.78
CA GLY A 50 -1.29 -17.99 -15.29
C GLY A 50 -2.18 -17.25 -14.29
N HIS A 51 -3.43 -17.69 -14.13
CA HIS A 51 -4.36 -17.21 -13.09
C HIS A 51 -4.58 -15.68 -13.02
N GLY A 52 -4.39 -14.99 -14.14
CA GLY A 52 -4.47 -13.52 -14.25
C GLY A 52 -3.17 -12.78 -13.90
N ASP A 53 -2.15 -13.48 -13.40
CA ASP A 53 -0.85 -12.91 -13.09
C ASP A 53 -0.08 -12.56 -14.38
N THR A 54 0.85 -11.63 -14.25
CA THR A 54 1.68 -11.15 -15.37
C THR A 54 3.14 -11.10 -14.95
N ALA A 55 4.04 -11.49 -15.84
CA ALA A 55 5.47 -11.50 -15.58
C ALA A 55 6.26 -10.77 -16.67
N TRP A 56 7.48 -10.37 -16.32
CA TRP A 56 8.49 -9.76 -17.19
C TRP A 56 9.86 -9.87 -16.54
N THR A 57 10.92 -9.58 -17.29
CA THR A 57 12.29 -9.56 -16.80
C THR A 57 12.91 -8.19 -16.99
N VAL A 58 13.83 -7.85 -16.08
CA VAL A 58 14.76 -6.73 -16.22
C VAL A 58 16.17 -7.28 -16.11
N ALA A 59 17.02 -6.98 -17.07
CA ALA A 59 18.44 -7.31 -17.05
C ALA A 59 19.26 -6.07 -17.39
N ASP A 60 20.51 -6.01 -16.95
CA ASP A 60 21.46 -5.01 -17.43
C ASP A 60 22.11 -5.45 -18.76
N ALA A 61 22.67 -4.50 -19.49
CA ALA A 61 23.38 -4.77 -20.75
C ALA A 61 24.57 -5.72 -20.58
N ALA A 62 25.23 -5.70 -19.42
CA ALA A 62 26.35 -6.59 -19.10
C ALA A 62 25.90 -7.95 -18.55
N THR A 63 24.59 -8.20 -18.40
CA THR A 63 24.00 -9.45 -17.87
C THR A 63 24.53 -9.85 -16.48
N THR A 64 24.98 -8.87 -15.70
CA THR A 64 25.40 -9.06 -14.32
C THR A 64 24.21 -9.25 -13.38
N ILE A 65 23.03 -8.72 -13.74
CA ILE A 65 21.80 -8.84 -12.98
C ILE A 65 20.67 -9.41 -13.84
N THR A 66 19.77 -10.18 -13.25
CA THR A 66 18.49 -10.53 -13.86
C THR A 66 17.40 -10.60 -12.80
N SER A 67 16.40 -9.75 -12.98
CA SER A 67 15.27 -9.60 -12.08
C SER A 67 14.01 -10.07 -12.78
N ALA A 68 13.50 -11.22 -12.38
CA ALA A 68 12.27 -11.81 -12.90
C ALA A 68 11.08 -11.33 -12.05
N PHE A 69 10.28 -10.43 -12.59
CA PHE A 69 9.09 -9.90 -11.94
C PHE A 69 7.89 -10.80 -12.18
N HIS A 70 7.05 -10.94 -11.16
CA HIS A 70 5.78 -11.63 -11.19
C HIS A 70 4.76 -10.81 -10.40
N VAL A 71 3.82 -10.18 -11.09
CA VAL A 71 2.73 -9.45 -10.46
C VAL A 71 1.64 -10.42 -10.07
N LEU A 72 1.42 -10.53 -8.77
CA LEU A 72 0.39 -11.34 -8.14
C LEU A 72 -0.94 -10.58 -8.24
N ALA A 73 -1.77 -10.95 -9.21
CA ALA A 73 -2.94 -10.16 -9.60
C ALA A 73 -4.09 -10.33 -8.59
N TRP A 74 -4.70 -9.23 -8.17
CA TRP A 74 -5.91 -9.20 -7.33
C TRP A 74 -6.85 -8.05 -7.70
N ASP A 75 -6.61 -7.40 -8.83
CA ASP A 75 -7.38 -6.26 -9.34
C ASP A 75 -8.82 -6.65 -9.70
N ASP A 76 -9.10 -7.94 -9.95
CA ASP A 76 -10.46 -8.46 -10.08
C ASP A 76 -11.25 -8.37 -8.76
N ILE A 77 -10.63 -8.71 -7.62
CA ILE A 77 -11.21 -8.57 -6.29
C ILE A 77 -11.41 -7.07 -5.97
N VAL A 78 -10.42 -6.23 -6.28
CA VAL A 78 -10.54 -4.77 -6.11
C VAL A 78 -11.75 -4.23 -6.87
N ARG A 79 -11.93 -4.64 -8.14
CA ARG A 79 -13.06 -4.19 -8.97
C ARG A 79 -14.42 -4.66 -8.43
N ARG A 80 -14.51 -5.88 -7.88
CA ARG A 80 -15.74 -6.39 -7.24
C ARG A 80 -16.07 -5.66 -5.95
N ALA A 81 -15.06 -5.36 -5.13
CA ALA A 81 -15.22 -4.62 -3.89
C ALA A 81 -15.55 -3.13 -4.10
N TRP A 82 -15.34 -2.60 -5.30
CA TRP A 82 -15.56 -1.19 -5.62
C TRP A 82 -17.05 -0.83 -5.63
N ILE A 83 -17.51 -0.10 -4.61
CA ILE A 83 -18.92 0.25 -4.47
C ILE A 83 -19.29 1.33 -5.48
N ARG A 84 -20.39 1.13 -6.20
CA ARG A 84 -20.97 2.08 -7.14
C ARG A 84 -22.31 2.61 -6.64
N GLY A 85 -22.62 3.86 -6.99
CA GLY A 85 -23.85 4.56 -6.61
C GLY A 85 -23.67 5.42 -5.35
N GLY A 86 -24.00 6.71 -5.44
CA GLY A 86 -23.66 7.68 -4.40
C GLY A 86 -24.29 7.38 -3.04
N LEU A 87 -25.58 7.00 -2.99
CA LEU A 87 -26.24 6.62 -1.74
C LEU A 87 -25.60 5.39 -1.09
N ARG A 88 -25.24 4.37 -1.90
CA ARG A 88 -24.56 3.15 -1.40
C ARG A 88 -23.20 3.48 -0.82
N VAL A 89 -22.42 4.33 -1.52
CA VAL A 89 -21.12 4.81 -1.02
C VAL A 89 -21.30 5.60 0.27
N LEU A 90 -22.29 6.50 0.36
CA LEU A 90 -22.55 7.29 1.56
C LEU A 90 -22.87 6.41 2.77
N LEU A 91 -23.82 5.47 2.63
CA LEU A 91 -24.20 4.55 3.70
C LEU A 91 -23.06 3.63 4.13
N ALA A 92 -22.32 3.08 3.16
CA ALA A 92 -21.15 2.24 3.43
C ALA A 92 -20.04 3.04 4.14
N SER A 93 -19.81 4.29 3.73
CA SER A 93 -18.85 5.20 4.36
C SER A 93 -19.23 5.50 5.79
N ALA A 94 -20.48 5.91 6.05
CA ALA A 94 -20.97 6.21 7.38
C ALA A 94 -20.78 5.01 8.31
N ARG A 95 -21.17 3.81 7.85
CA ARG A 95 -20.98 2.57 8.62
C ARG A 95 -19.51 2.27 8.88
N ALA A 96 -18.64 2.40 7.88
CA ALA A 96 -17.21 2.15 8.02
C ALA A 96 -16.54 3.11 9.01
N TYR A 97 -16.91 4.40 8.99
CA TYR A 97 -16.37 5.39 9.92
C TYR A 97 -16.87 5.23 11.35
N VAL A 98 -18.16 4.91 11.54
CA VAL A 98 -18.68 4.58 12.88
C VAL A 98 -17.92 3.40 13.47
N ARG A 99 -17.72 2.33 12.67
CA ARG A 99 -16.92 1.18 13.12
C ARG A 99 -15.46 1.51 13.35
N LEU A 100 -14.84 2.30 12.47
CA LEU A 100 -13.46 2.74 12.65
C LEU A 100 -13.28 3.44 14.00
N LEU A 101 -14.17 4.37 14.35
CA LEU A 101 -14.13 5.09 15.63
C LEU A 101 -14.40 4.17 16.82
N TRP A 102 -15.35 3.22 16.68
CA TRP A 102 -15.73 2.31 17.75
C TRP A 102 -14.68 1.21 18.03
N GLN A 103 -14.07 0.70 16.96
CA GLN A 103 -13.21 -0.50 17.02
C GLN A 103 -11.73 -0.16 17.18
N THR A 104 -11.32 1.07 16.87
CA THR A 104 -9.92 1.49 16.99
C THR A 104 -9.66 2.03 18.39
N ASP A 105 -8.61 1.56 19.05
CA ASP A 105 -8.14 2.17 20.29
C ASP A 105 -7.62 3.59 20.03
N LEU A 106 -8.20 4.57 20.73
CA LEU A 106 -7.79 5.98 20.64
C LEU A 106 -6.33 6.19 21.03
N ALA A 107 -5.78 5.39 21.95
CA ALA A 107 -4.37 5.46 22.31
C ALA A 107 -3.47 5.06 21.13
N CYS A 108 -3.88 4.05 20.36
CA CYS A 108 -3.21 3.65 19.13
C CYS A 108 -3.31 4.74 18.06
N LEU A 109 -4.51 5.31 17.87
CA LEU A 109 -4.72 6.37 16.88
C LEU A 109 -3.82 7.60 17.13
N ARG A 110 -3.53 7.93 18.40
CA ARG A 110 -2.60 9.03 18.74
C ARG A 110 -1.16 8.77 18.29
N ARG A 111 -0.74 7.51 18.14
CA ARG A 111 0.59 7.13 17.63
C ARG A 111 0.68 7.19 16.11
N VAL A 112 -0.47 7.25 15.41
CA VAL A 112 -0.52 7.42 13.96
C VAL A 112 -0.10 8.86 13.58
N PRO A 113 0.81 9.04 12.60
CA PRO A 113 1.28 10.36 12.18
C PRO A 113 0.13 11.30 11.80
N HIS A 114 0.34 12.60 12.02
CA HIS A 114 -0.68 13.62 11.75
C HIS A 114 -1.19 13.57 10.30
N GLY A 115 -0.27 13.46 9.32
CA GLY A 115 -0.64 13.36 7.90
C GLY A 115 -1.56 12.18 7.62
N SER A 116 -1.33 11.05 8.29
CA SER A 116 -2.14 9.85 8.12
C SER A 116 -3.50 9.94 8.81
N ARG A 117 -3.58 10.58 9.97
CA ARG A 117 -4.87 10.92 10.59
C ARG A 117 -5.70 11.85 9.72
N VAL A 118 -5.07 12.84 9.08
CA VAL A 118 -5.76 13.72 8.13
C VAL A 118 -6.27 12.92 6.93
N ALA A 119 -5.44 12.08 6.31
CA ALA A 119 -5.89 11.26 5.18
C ALA A 119 -7.03 10.29 5.56
N LEU A 120 -7.01 9.78 6.79
CA LEU A 120 -8.05 8.90 7.33
C LEU A 120 -9.38 9.63 7.56
N PHE A 121 -9.38 10.84 8.13
CA PHE A 121 -10.63 11.53 8.53
C PHE A 121 -11.10 12.63 7.59
N LEU A 122 -10.26 13.14 6.69
CA LEU A 122 -10.66 14.13 5.69
C LEU A 122 -11.83 13.66 4.81
N PRO A 123 -11.92 12.39 4.37
CA PRO A 123 -13.06 11.95 3.59
C PRO A 123 -14.35 11.90 4.41
N ALA A 124 -14.32 11.55 5.70
CA ALA A 124 -15.49 11.66 6.58
C ALA A 124 -15.94 13.10 6.77
N LEU A 125 -14.98 14.02 6.98
CA LEU A 125 -15.28 15.45 7.11
C LEU A 125 -15.98 15.96 5.84
N ALA A 126 -15.43 15.66 4.66
CA ALA A 126 -15.96 16.12 3.39
C ALA A 126 -17.29 15.45 2.99
N LEU A 127 -17.46 14.15 3.23
CA LEU A 127 -18.61 13.38 2.75
C LEU A 127 -19.77 13.33 3.75
N LEU A 128 -19.48 13.40 5.05
CA LEU A 128 -20.49 13.20 6.10
C LEU A 128 -20.73 14.49 6.88
N VAL A 129 -19.68 15.11 7.42
CA VAL A 129 -19.84 16.21 8.37
C VAL A 129 -20.22 17.52 7.69
N LEU A 130 -19.46 17.98 6.68
CA LEU A 130 -19.73 19.25 6.00
C LEU A 130 -21.13 19.28 5.33
N PRO A 131 -21.59 18.21 4.65
CA PRO A 131 -22.94 18.20 4.10
C PRO A 131 -24.03 18.28 5.17
N LEU A 132 -23.86 17.60 6.31
CA LEU A 132 -24.81 17.68 7.43
C LEU A 132 -24.86 19.08 8.06
N LEU A 133 -23.70 19.73 8.24
CA LEU A 133 -23.62 21.09 8.76
C LEU A 133 -24.26 22.11 7.80
N ALA A 134 -24.02 21.97 6.50
CA ALA A 134 -24.65 22.80 5.48
C ALA A 134 -26.17 22.59 5.46
N GLY A 135 -26.63 21.33 5.54
CA GLY A 135 -28.05 21.01 5.63
C GLY A 135 -28.71 21.59 6.88
N LEU A 136 -28.05 21.51 8.04
CA LEU A 136 -28.51 22.16 9.26
C LEU A 136 -28.60 23.68 9.11
N GLY A 137 -27.58 24.31 8.53
CA GLY A 137 -27.59 25.75 8.25
C GLY A 137 -28.74 26.17 7.33
N ALA A 138 -29.01 25.39 6.27
CA ALA A 138 -30.14 25.63 5.37
C ALA A 138 -31.51 25.45 6.07
N ALA A 139 -31.64 24.44 6.93
CA ALA A 139 -32.84 24.24 7.73
C ALA A 139 -33.08 25.41 8.69
N LEU A 140 -32.05 25.85 9.42
CA LEU A 140 -32.12 26.99 10.33
C LEU A 140 -32.43 28.30 9.59
N PHE A 141 -31.86 28.49 8.40
CA PHE A 141 -32.17 29.64 7.54
C PHE A 141 -33.63 29.63 7.08
N ALA A 142 -34.15 28.47 6.66
CA ALA A 142 -35.56 28.32 6.29
C ALA A 142 -36.50 28.66 7.45
N MET A 143 -36.15 28.25 8.68
CA MET A 143 -36.90 28.62 9.88
C MET A 143 -36.87 30.14 10.12
N LEU A 144 -35.71 30.79 9.95
CA LEU A 144 -35.54 32.23 10.15
C LEU A 144 -36.40 33.08 9.20
N ILE A 145 -36.58 32.62 7.95
CA ILE A 145 -37.40 33.33 6.94
C ILE A 145 -38.88 32.93 6.97
N GLY A 146 -39.35 32.28 8.04
CA GLY A 146 -40.76 31.89 8.22
C GLY A 146 -41.20 30.65 7.43
N GLN A 147 -40.26 29.90 6.85
CA GLN A 147 -40.52 28.70 6.06
C GLN A 147 -40.19 27.41 6.83
N ALA A 148 -40.53 27.37 8.13
CA ALA A 148 -40.18 26.25 9.01
C ALA A 148 -40.69 24.88 8.52
N TRP A 149 -41.82 24.84 7.82
CA TRP A 149 -42.38 23.62 7.25
C TRP A 149 -41.52 23.03 6.11
N LEU A 150 -40.70 23.85 5.44
CA LEU A 150 -39.75 23.43 4.41
C LEU A 150 -38.34 23.13 4.94
N ALA A 151 -38.04 23.51 6.19
CA ALA A 151 -36.72 23.34 6.79
C ALA A 151 -36.14 21.92 6.68
N PRO A 152 -36.88 20.82 7.01
CA PRO A 152 -36.33 19.48 6.88
C PRO A 152 -36.03 19.10 5.41
N LEU A 153 -36.88 19.53 4.47
CA LEU A 153 -36.71 19.25 3.05
C LEU A 153 -35.48 19.96 2.49
N PHE A 154 -35.34 21.26 2.74
CA PHE A 154 -34.17 22.03 2.27
C PHE A 154 -32.87 21.53 2.90
N GLY A 155 -32.89 21.24 4.20
CA GLY A 155 -31.71 20.73 4.88
C GLY A 155 -31.26 19.37 4.34
N LEU A 156 -32.19 18.43 4.18
CA LEU A 156 -31.89 17.11 3.65
C LEU A 156 -31.45 17.17 2.17
N ALA A 157 -32.11 17.98 1.36
CA ALA A 157 -31.77 18.15 -0.06
C ALA A 157 -30.36 18.69 -0.23
N LEU A 158 -29.99 19.76 0.51
CA LEU A 158 -28.65 20.34 0.42
C LEU A 158 -27.57 19.37 0.91
N ALA A 159 -27.81 18.69 2.04
CA ALA A 159 -26.89 17.68 2.57
C ALA A 159 -26.68 16.54 1.56
N ALA A 160 -27.76 16.03 0.96
CA ALA A 160 -27.68 14.96 -0.03
C ALA A 160 -26.89 15.40 -1.27
N VAL A 161 -27.19 16.58 -1.83
CA VAL A 161 -26.50 17.10 -3.02
C VAL A 161 -25.01 17.27 -2.76
N LEU A 162 -24.62 17.90 -1.65
CA LEU A 162 -23.20 18.13 -1.32
C LEU A 162 -22.46 16.80 -1.09
N ALA A 163 -23.05 15.86 -0.35
CA ALA A 163 -22.46 14.55 -0.14
C ALA A 163 -22.22 13.80 -1.48
N LEU A 164 -23.20 13.83 -2.38
CA LEU A 164 -23.10 13.20 -3.70
C LEU A 164 -22.06 13.87 -4.61
N MET A 165 -21.94 15.20 -4.54
CA MET A 165 -20.96 15.95 -5.33
C MET A 165 -19.51 15.71 -4.88
N LEU A 166 -19.29 15.60 -3.56
CA LEU A 166 -17.96 15.50 -2.94
C LEU A 166 -17.45 14.06 -2.81
N GLY A 167 -18.32 13.07 -2.60
CA GLY A 167 -17.92 11.70 -2.24
C GLY A 167 -17.38 10.82 -3.37
N GLY A 168 -17.60 11.19 -4.63
CA GLY A 168 -17.39 10.29 -5.77
C GLY A 168 -16.14 10.56 -6.61
N ARG A 169 -15.36 11.61 -6.33
CA ARG A 169 -14.36 12.11 -7.29
C ARG A 169 -12.94 12.15 -6.72
N GLY A 170 -11.98 11.88 -7.62
CA GLY A 170 -10.56 12.03 -7.36
C GLY A 170 -10.04 11.25 -6.15
N HIS A 171 -9.09 11.85 -5.44
CA HIS A 171 -8.40 11.23 -4.31
C HIS A 171 -9.32 10.92 -3.12
N ILE A 172 -10.29 11.79 -2.83
CA ILE A 172 -11.27 11.58 -1.75
C ILE A 172 -12.12 10.34 -2.05
N GLY A 173 -12.62 10.20 -3.28
CA GLY A 173 -13.38 9.03 -3.69
C GLY A 173 -12.58 7.72 -3.56
N TRP A 174 -11.28 7.75 -3.90
CA TRP A 174 -10.41 6.60 -3.70
C TRP A 174 -10.22 6.27 -2.20
N LEU A 175 -9.95 7.28 -1.35
CA LEU A 175 -9.79 7.09 0.10
C LEU A 175 -11.05 6.52 0.75
N VAL A 176 -12.24 6.96 0.32
CA VAL A 176 -13.51 6.42 0.79
C VAL A 176 -13.60 4.92 0.50
N GLN A 177 -13.30 4.50 -0.73
CA GLN A 177 -13.34 3.09 -1.12
C GLN A 177 -12.29 2.27 -0.35
N PHE A 178 -11.10 2.83 -0.15
CA PHE A 178 -10.04 2.23 0.66
C PHE A 178 -10.50 1.98 2.11
N ILE A 179 -11.18 2.95 2.73
CA ILE A 179 -11.67 2.83 4.11
C ILE A 179 -12.80 1.81 4.21
N ILE A 180 -13.75 1.83 3.27
CA ILE A 180 -14.83 0.84 3.20
C ILE A 180 -14.26 -0.58 3.04
N PHE A 181 -13.29 -0.76 2.14
CA PHE A 181 -12.66 -2.04 1.90
C PHE A 181 -11.95 -2.57 3.15
N ASN A 182 -11.11 -1.74 3.80
CA ASN A 182 -10.36 -2.15 4.98
C ASN A 182 -11.25 -2.42 6.19
N ASP A 183 -12.38 -1.73 6.32
CA ASP A 183 -13.35 -2.01 7.37
C ASP A 183 -14.14 -3.31 7.11
N ALA A 184 -14.36 -3.69 5.84
CA ALA A 184 -14.86 -5.03 5.50
C ALA A 184 -13.82 -6.11 5.83
N LEU A 185 -12.55 -5.87 5.48
CA LEU A 185 -11.44 -6.79 5.74
C LEU A 185 -11.20 -6.99 7.24
N ALA A 186 -11.18 -5.91 8.02
CA ALA A 186 -11.03 -5.97 9.48
C ALA A 186 -12.07 -6.90 10.09
N ALA A 187 -13.34 -6.71 9.76
CA ALA A 187 -14.42 -7.45 10.39
C ALA A 187 -14.71 -8.81 9.73
N GLY A 188 -13.75 -9.42 9.02
CA GLY A 188 -13.90 -10.74 8.39
C GLY A 188 -14.96 -10.82 7.29
N ARG A 189 -15.33 -9.68 6.67
CA ARG A 189 -16.32 -9.59 5.58
C ARG A 189 -15.69 -9.28 4.23
N GLY A 190 -14.40 -9.60 4.07
CA GLY A 190 -13.71 -9.48 2.79
C GLY A 190 -14.29 -10.41 1.72
N ASP A 191 -13.90 -10.22 0.46
CA ASP A 191 -14.27 -11.16 -0.62
C ASP A 191 -13.77 -12.58 -0.25
N PRO A 192 -14.64 -13.61 -0.21
CA PRO A 192 -14.25 -14.97 0.15
C PRO A 192 -13.13 -15.54 -0.74
N ALA A 193 -13.02 -15.08 -2.00
CA ALA A 193 -11.97 -15.50 -2.92
C ALA A 193 -10.57 -15.05 -2.47
N LEU A 194 -10.47 -14.14 -1.50
CA LEU A 194 -9.19 -13.62 -1.03
C LEU A 194 -8.36 -14.69 -0.32
N ALA A 195 -8.97 -15.54 0.49
CA ALA A 195 -8.24 -16.60 1.19
C ALA A 195 -7.55 -17.55 0.20
N THR A 196 -8.33 -18.08 -0.76
CA THR A 196 -7.82 -18.93 -1.85
C THR A 196 -6.78 -18.21 -2.71
N ARG A 197 -6.95 -16.89 -2.93
CA ARG A 197 -5.98 -16.08 -3.67
C ARG A 197 -4.63 -16.03 -2.96
N LEU A 198 -4.63 -15.86 -1.64
CA LEU A 198 -3.43 -15.82 -0.82
C LEU A 198 -2.73 -17.18 -0.76
N ASP A 199 -3.49 -18.29 -0.70
CA ASP A 199 -2.94 -19.66 -0.78
C ASP A 199 -2.20 -19.87 -2.11
N ARG A 200 -2.85 -19.49 -3.22
CA ARG A 200 -2.24 -19.58 -4.55
C ARG A 200 -0.98 -18.72 -4.66
N PHE A 201 -0.99 -17.51 -4.11
CA PHE A 201 0.21 -16.66 -4.11
C PHE A 201 1.36 -17.32 -3.34
N ALA A 202 1.08 -17.97 -2.21
CA ALA A 202 2.08 -18.75 -1.50
C ALA A 202 2.59 -19.94 -2.33
N ASP A 203 1.69 -20.68 -3.02
CA ASP A 203 2.08 -21.78 -3.93
C ASP A 203 3.03 -21.31 -5.03
N THR A 204 2.73 -20.17 -5.66
CA THR A 204 3.58 -19.58 -6.70
C THR A 204 4.97 -19.22 -6.16
N ILE A 205 5.05 -18.70 -4.93
CA ILE A 205 6.33 -18.36 -4.30
C ILE A 205 7.09 -19.63 -3.94
N ASP A 206 6.44 -20.63 -3.36
CA ASP A 206 7.05 -21.93 -3.05
C ASP A 206 7.63 -22.59 -4.30
N GLY A 207 6.90 -22.56 -5.42
CA GLY A 207 7.39 -23.05 -6.70
C GLY A 207 8.66 -22.33 -7.17
N ALA A 208 8.78 -21.02 -6.92
CA ALA A 208 10.02 -20.30 -7.20
C ALA A 208 11.14 -20.64 -6.22
N LEU A 209 10.83 -20.91 -4.94
CA LEU A 209 11.83 -21.33 -3.95
C LEU A 209 12.42 -22.71 -4.24
N ALA A 210 11.64 -23.58 -4.87
CA ALA A 210 12.04 -24.92 -5.30
C ALA A 210 12.69 -24.96 -6.70
N ALA A 211 12.84 -23.83 -7.38
CA ALA A 211 13.44 -23.78 -8.72
C ALA A 211 14.91 -24.25 -8.72
N ASP A 212 15.31 -24.94 -9.79
CA ASP A 212 16.67 -25.40 -10.05
C ASP A 212 17.13 -24.89 -11.43
N PRO A 213 18.21 -24.09 -11.54
CA PRO A 213 19.03 -23.57 -10.44
C PRO A 213 18.27 -22.59 -9.53
N PRO A 214 18.63 -22.50 -8.24
CA PRO A 214 17.97 -21.62 -7.30
C PRO A 214 18.16 -20.13 -7.64
N TRP A 215 17.20 -19.31 -7.23
CA TRP A 215 17.36 -17.85 -7.21
C TRP A 215 18.29 -17.43 -6.09
N ASP A 216 19.12 -16.40 -6.34
CA ASP A 216 19.98 -15.81 -5.30
C ASP A 216 19.14 -15.07 -4.26
N GLU A 217 18.02 -14.45 -4.68
CA GLU A 217 17.07 -13.77 -3.81
C GLU A 217 15.63 -13.84 -4.32
N VAL A 218 14.68 -14.01 -3.39
CA VAL A 218 13.24 -13.95 -3.64
C VAL A 218 12.65 -12.82 -2.80
N LEU A 219 12.21 -11.76 -3.46
CA LEU A 219 11.58 -10.60 -2.83
C LEU A 219 10.07 -10.66 -3.01
N LEU A 220 9.32 -10.59 -1.90
CA LEU A 220 7.91 -10.23 -1.93
C LEU A 220 7.79 -8.72 -1.66
N VAL A 221 7.57 -7.95 -2.72
CA VAL A 221 7.40 -6.50 -2.66
C VAL A 221 5.91 -6.18 -2.68
N SER A 222 5.48 -5.30 -1.79
CA SER A 222 4.10 -4.82 -1.76
C SER A 222 4.04 -3.31 -1.70
N HIS A 223 2.96 -2.75 -2.23
CA HIS A 223 2.68 -1.32 -2.17
C HIS A 223 1.33 -1.05 -1.52
N SER A 224 1.27 -0.04 -0.66
CA SER A 224 0.01 0.44 -0.08
C SER A 224 -0.74 -0.72 0.62
N ASN A 225 -2.03 -0.89 0.30
CA ASN A 225 -2.87 -1.96 0.81
C ASN A 225 -2.39 -3.38 0.47
N GLY A 226 -1.52 -3.52 -0.53
CA GLY A 226 -0.90 -4.81 -0.87
C GLY A 226 -0.09 -5.38 0.30
N ALA A 227 0.36 -4.54 1.24
CA ALA A 227 1.06 -4.96 2.44
C ALA A 227 0.21 -5.90 3.32
N VAL A 228 -1.10 -5.67 3.41
CA VAL A 228 -2.00 -6.54 4.19
C VAL A 228 -2.07 -7.94 3.58
N LEU A 229 -2.12 -8.01 2.25
CA LEU A 229 -2.12 -9.28 1.52
C LEU A 229 -0.76 -9.97 1.63
N ALA A 230 0.33 -9.21 1.48
CA ALA A 230 1.68 -9.74 1.62
C ALA A 230 1.92 -10.34 3.02
N ALA A 231 1.40 -9.71 4.08
CA ALA A 231 1.43 -10.31 5.42
C ALA A 231 0.70 -11.66 5.46
N GLY A 232 -0.48 -11.76 4.84
CA GLY A 232 -1.22 -13.02 4.70
C GLY A 232 -0.50 -14.09 3.88
N VAL A 233 0.28 -13.70 2.86
CA VAL A 233 1.13 -14.62 2.09
C VAL A 233 2.32 -15.09 2.91
N ILE A 234 3.02 -14.20 3.61
CA ILE A 234 4.14 -14.57 4.49
C ILE A 234 3.67 -15.51 5.60
N ALA A 235 2.50 -15.29 6.21
CA ALA A 235 1.96 -16.20 7.22
C ALA A 235 1.77 -17.62 6.69
N ARG A 236 1.27 -17.77 5.45
CA ARG A 236 1.12 -19.08 4.79
C ARG A 236 2.45 -19.74 4.50
N LEU A 237 3.42 -18.97 4.00
CA LEU A 237 4.78 -19.47 3.78
C LEU A 237 5.41 -19.92 5.10
N LEU A 238 5.30 -19.12 6.17
CA LEU A 238 5.82 -19.50 7.49
C LEU A 238 5.18 -20.81 7.99
N ALA A 239 3.87 -20.98 7.83
CA ALA A 239 3.19 -22.21 8.22
C ALA A 239 3.74 -23.45 7.47
N ARG A 240 4.08 -23.30 6.17
CA ARG A 240 4.61 -24.39 5.32
C ARG A 240 6.08 -24.69 5.59
N HIS A 241 6.86 -23.69 6.00
CA HIS A 241 8.30 -23.79 6.24
C HIS A 241 8.66 -23.85 7.74
N GLY A 242 7.73 -24.28 8.59
CA GLY A 242 8.01 -24.52 10.02
C GLY A 242 8.39 -23.25 10.81
N GLY A 243 7.85 -22.09 10.42
CA GLY A 243 8.09 -20.80 11.05
C GLY A 243 9.41 -20.11 10.64
N VAL A 244 10.18 -20.69 9.72
CA VAL A 244 11.46 -20.13 9.27
C VAL A 244 11.52 -20.12 7.75
N LEU A 245 11.57 -18.94 7.14
CA LEU A 245 11.78 -18.83 5.69
C LEU A 245 13.28 -18.94 5.35
N PRO A 246 13.64 -19.43 4.16
CA PRO A 246 15.02 -19.40 3.70
C PRO A 246 15.61 -17.98 3.75
N SER A 247 16.92 -17.86 4.05
CA SER A 247 17.60 -16.55 4.20
C SER A 247 17.55 -15.68 2.93
N ARG A 248 17.34 -16.30 1.76
CA ARG A 248 17.14 -15.62 0.47
C ARG A 248 15.74 -15.01 0.29
N VAL A 249 14.82 -15.19 1.23
CA VAL A 249 13.46 -14.63 1.17
C VAL A 249 13.37 -13.37 2.00
N ALA A 250 12.85 -12.29 1.40
CA ALA A 250 12.56 -11.06 2.13
C ALA A 250 11.21 -10.44 1.73
N LEU A 251 10.55 -9.84 2.73
CA LEU A 251 9.38 -9.00 2.55
C LEU A 251 9.81 -7.53 2.45
N VAL A 252 9.27 -6.82 1.46
CA VAL A 252 9.39 -5.36 1.34
C VAL A 252 7.99 -4.75 1.31
N THR A 253 7.68 -3.90 2.27
CA THR A 253 6.41 -3.15 2.31
C THR A 253 6.65 -1.68 2.03
N LEU A 254 6.01 -1.14 0.98
CA LEU A 254 6.18 0.23 0.51
C LEU A 254 4.93 1.06 0.77
N GLY A 255 5.03 2.06 1.64
CA GLY A 255 3.91 2.96 1.97
C GLY A 255 2.74 2.22 2.63
N ALA A 256 3.03 1.26 3.51
CA ALA A 256 2.04 0.43 4.16
C ALA A 256 1.25 1.16 5.27
N SER A 257 0.05 0.66 5.55
CA SER A 257 -0.83 1.13 6.62
C SER A 257 -1.26 0.00 7.57
N LEU A 258 -0.44 -1.06 7.70
CA LEU A 258 -0.67 -2.22 8.58
C LEU A 258 -1.10 -1.84 10.01
N PRO A 259 -0.45 -0.88 10.70
CA PRO A 259 -0.86 -0.41 12.03
C PRO A 259 -2.33 0.01 12.15
N MET A 260 -2.92 0.56 11.08
CA MET A 260 -4.32 1.00 11.10
C MET A 260 -5.29 -0.17 11.16
N LEU A 261 -4.95 -1.29 10.49
CA LEU A 261 -5.74 -2.50 10.57
C LEU A 261 -5.45 -3.27 11.87
N ALA A 262 -4.19 -3.33 12.29
CA ALA A 262 -3.76 -4.01 13.52
C ALA A 262 -4.44 -3.45 14.78
N SER A 263 -4.58 -2.12 14.85
CA SER A 263 -5.14 -1.41 16.01
C SER A 263 -6.66 -1.53 16.17
N ARG A 264 -7.35 -2.16 15.21
CA ARG A 264 -8.79 -2.42 15.31
C ARG A 264 -9.06 -3.68 16.10
N ARG A 265 -9.93 -3.62 17.09
CA ARG A 265 -10.30 -4.75 17.96
C ARG A 265 -10.99 -5.88 17.21
N ASP A 266 -11.78 -5.55 16.19
CA ASP A 266 -12.54 -6.51 15.36
C ASP A 266 -11.69 -7.22 14.29
N ALA A 267 -10.43 -6.84 14.11
CA ALA A 267 -9.51 -7.43 13.13
C ALA A 267 -8.88 -8.75 13.59
N HIS A 268 -9.70 -9.77 13.86
CA HIS A 268 -9.26 -11.07 14.41
C HIS A 268 -8.35 -11.84 13.44
N ASP A 269 -8.78 -12.10 12.21
CA ASP A 269 -7.98 -12.84 11.21
C ASP A 269 -6.64 -12.15 10.92
N PHE A 270 -6.64 -10.82 10.90
CA PHE A 270 -5.42 -10.04 10.72
C PHE A 270 -4.52 -10.08 11.96
N ALA A 271 -5.10 -10.07 13.17
CA ALA A 271 -4.34 -10.25 14.41
C ALA A 271 -3.64 -11.62 14.44
N ASP A 272 -4.30 -12.70 14.00
CA ASP A 272 -3.71 -14.04 13.92
C ASP A 272 -2.59 -14.11 12.87
N THR A 273 -2.80 -13.47 11.73
CA THR A 273 -1.77 -13.29 10.70
C THR A 273 -0.55 -12.58 11.29
N MET A 274 -0.76 -11.47 11.99
CA MET A 274 0.32 -10.70 12.60
C MET A 274 1.00 -11.48 13.73
N ALA A 275 0.27 -12.25 14.54
CA ALA A 275 0.85 -13.13 15.56
C ALA A 275 1.80 -14.17 14.94
N THR A 276 1.40 -14.76 13.81
CA THR A 276 2.25 -15.68 13.03
C THR A 276 3.53 -15.00 12.55
N LEU A 277 3.42 -13.78 11.99
CA LEU A 277 4.58 -13.01 11.52
C LEU A 277 5.54 -12.65 12.65
N ALA A 278 5.04 -12.38 13.86
CA ALA A 278 5.88 -11.97 14.98
C ALA A 278 6.79 -13.09 15.48
N GLN A 279 6.35 -14.35 15.33
CA GLN A 279 7.11 -15.54 15.70
C GLN A 279 7.99 -16.07 14.56
N GLY A 280 7.68 -15.68 13.31
CA GLY A 280 8.40 -16.12 12.13
C GLY A 280 9.82 -15.59 12.04
N ARG A 281 10.69 -16.27 11.29
CA ARG A 281 12.04 -15.81 10.96
C ARG A 281 12.19 -15.56 9.47
N PHE A 282 12.34 -14.29 9.09
CA PHE A 282 12.52 -13.82 7.72
C PHE A 282 13.00 -12.36 7.73
N ALA A 283 13.59 -11.87 6.64
CA ALA A 283 13.95 -10.45 6.52
C ALA A 283 12.72 -9.62 6.14
N TRP A 284 12.49 -8.50 6.82
CA TRP A 284 11.40 -7.58 6.48
C TRP A 284 11.89 -6.13 6.49
N LEU A 285 11.84 -5.48 5.33
CA LEU A 285 12.01 -4.04 5.18
C LEU A 285 10.65 -3.34 5.01
N ASP A 286 10.32 -2.42 5.91
CA ASP A 286 9.14 -1.56 5.82
C ASP A 286 9.58 -0.12 5.54
N ILE A 287 9.21 0.41 4.37
CA ILE A 287 9.56 1.75 3.92
C ILE A 287 8.32 2.64 3.94
N GLY A 288 8.38 3.73 4.72
CA GLY A 288 7.30 4.71 4.80
C GLY A 288 7.81 6.13 4.94
N SER A 289 7.17 7.07 4.25
CA SER A 289 7.49 8.51 4.34
C SER A 289 6.44 9.30 5.14
N PRO A 290 6.82 10.19 6.08
CA PRO A 290 5.91 11.14 6.73
C PRO A 290 5.19 12.10 5.77
N THR A 291 5.68 12.26 4.54
CA THR A 291 5.03 13.10 3.52
C THR A 291 3.81 12.43 2.88
N ASP A 292 3.72 11.11 2.99
CA ASP A 292 2.63 10.28 2.50
C ASP A 292 1.59 10.06 3.61
N GLY A 293 0.41 10.68 3.46
CA GLY A 293 -0.69 10.51 4.39
C GLY A 293 -1.40 9.15 4.26
N ALA A 294 -1.23 8.41 3.17
CA ALA A 294 -1.89 7.10 3.05
C ALA A 294 -1.12 5.98 3.76
N ALA A 295 0.12 6.24 4.18
CA ALA A 295 0.97 5.31 4.92
C ALA A 295 1.03 5.64 6.42
N THR A 296 1.51 4.71 7.23
CA THR A 296 1.82 4.91 8.66
C THR A 296 3.32 4.69 8.91
N PRO A 297 4.17 5.62 8.46
CA PRO A 297 5.62 5.45 8.49
C PRO A 297 6.16 5.33 9.92
N LEU A 298 7.10 4.39 10.12
CA LEU A 298 7.83 4.19 11.38
C LEU A 298 6.93 3.89 12.59
N VAL A 299 5.69 3.47 12.34
CA VAL A 299 4.80 2.95 13.36
C VAL A 299 4.90 1.43 13.34
N ASP A 300 4.99 0.83 14.52
CA ASP A 300 5.03 -0.60 14.69
C ASP A 300 3.85 -1.30 13.97
N PRO A 301 4.10 -2.23 13.03
CA PRO A 301 3.05 -2.98 12.34
C PRO A 301 2.06 -3.70 13.27
N TRP A 302 2.47 -4.00 14.51
CA TRP A 302 1.64 -4.62 15.55
C TRP A 302 0.92 -3.61 16.45
N LEU A 303 0.79 -2.35 16.04
CA LEU A 303 0.16 -1.30 16.86
C LEU A 303 -1.13 -1.77 17.56
N GLY A 304 -1.13 -1.77 18.89
CA GLY A 304 -2.27 -2.19 19.71
C GLY A 304 -2.39 -3.71 19.93
N ARG A 305 -1.39 -4.50 19.52
CA ARG A 305 -1.33 -5.96 19.61
C ARG A 305 -0.02 -6.41 20.26
N ALA A 306 -0.04 -7.59 20.88
CA ALA A 306 1.14 -8.32 21.33
C ALA A 306 1.29 -9.61 20.50
N PRO A 307 2.50 -10.14 20.28
CA PRO A 307 3.80 -9.62 20.73
C PRO A 307 4.34 -8.49 19.83
N ALA A 308 5.16 -7.62 20.43
CA ALA A 308 5.44 -6.28 19.90
C ALA A 308 6.56 -6.20 18.83
N ARG A 309 7.27 -7.28 18.48
CA ARG A 309 8.33 -7.12 17.49
C ARG A 309 8.85 -8.40 16.84
N HIS A 310 8.89 -8.37 15.51
CA HIS A 310 9.67 -9.29 14.68
C HIS A 310 11.15 -8.88 14.66
N ALA A 311 12.06 -9.82 14.95
CA ALA A 311 13.50 -9.55 15.01
C ALA A 311 14.08 -9.13 13.64
N GLY A 312 13.48 -9.59 12.54
CA GLY A 312 13.91 -9.27 11.17
C GLY A 312 13.32 -7.98 10.60
N LEU A 313 12.50 -7.24 11.37
CA LEU A 313 11.88 -6.00 10.90
C LEU A 313 12.85 -4.81 10.97
N VAL A 314 13.06 -4.20 9.81
CA VAL A 314 13.75 -2.92 9.63
C VAL A 314 12.74 -1.92 9.08
N GLN A 315 12.46 -0.86 9.84
CA GLN A 315 11.62 0.25 9.37
C GLN A 315 12.49 1.44 8.99
N LEU A 316 12.29 2.00 7.80
CA LEU A 316 13.05 3.14 7.29
C LEU A 316 12.15 4.16 6.58
N SER A 317 12.56 5.42 6.63
CA SER A 317 12.07 6.42 5.69
C SER A 317 12.87 6.33 4.40
N PRO A 318 12.25 6.51 3.22
CA PRO A 318 12.99 6.54 1.95
C PRO A 318 13.91 7.77 1.84
N ARG A 319 13.76 8.75 2.74
CA ARG A 319 14.54 10.00 2.77
C ARG A 319 14.62 10.66 1.40
N TRP A 320 13.50 10.75 0.68
CA TRP A 320 13.44 11.29 -0.68
C TRP A 320 14.15 12.64 -0.85
N PHE A 321 14.15 13.50 0.18
CA PHE A 321 14.87 14.78 0.18
C PHE A 321 16.40 14.66 -0.05
N ALA A 322 17.02 13.53 0.29
CA ALA A 322 18.45 13.28 0.06
C ALA A 322 18.74 12.88 -1.39
N PHE A 323 17.73 12.33 -2.07
CA PHE A 323 17.84 11.74 -3.41
C PHE A 323 17.03 12.53 -4.47
N CYS A 324 16.55 13.72 -4.11
CA CYS A 324 15.70 14.54 -4.95
C CYS A 324 16.14 15.99 -4.83
N ASP A 325 16.16 16.71 -5.93
CA ASP A 325 16.45 18.12 -5.93
C ASP A 325 15.37 18.89 -5.17
N VAL A 326 15.75 19.98 -4.51
CA VAL A 326 14.87 20.71 -3.58
C VAL A 326 13.58 21.17 -4.27
N GLN A 327 13.68 21.64 -5.51
CA GLN A 327 12.53 22.09 -6.30
C GLN A 327 11.60 20.93 -6.67
N THR A 328 12.14 19.81 -7.14
CA THR A 328 11.39 18.59 -7.47
C THR A 328 10.69 18.05 -6.23
N TYR A 329 11.40 17.97 -5.10
CA TYR A 329 10.85 17.51 -3.83
C TYR A 329 9.71 18.43 -3.35
N ALA A 330 9.89 19.75 -3.47
CA ALA A 330 8.87 20.75 -3.12
C ALA A 330 7.60 20.66 -3.97
N ALA A 331 7.72 20.38 -5.27
CA ALA A 331 6.58 20.15 -6.14
C ALA A 331 5.84 18.85 -5.79
N ARG A 332 6.58 17.74 -5.63
CA ARG A 332 5.99 16.41 -5.35
C ARG A 332 5.18 16.38 -4.07
N ARG A 333 5.72 16.93 -2.98
CA ARG A 333 5.04 16.92 -1.66
C ARG A 333 3.70 17.69 -1.62
N LYS A 334 3.38 18.50 -2.63
CA LYS A 334 2.07 19.15 -2.80
C LYS A 334 1.02 18.18 -3.35
N ASP A 335 1.42 17.27 -4.22
CA ASP A 335 0.53 16.23 -4.77
C ASP A 335 0.65 14.95 -3.93
N LYS A 336 -0.29 14.78 -2.99
CA LYS A 336 -0.31 13.64 -2.07
C LYS A 336 -0.55 12.31 -2.78
N TYR A 337 -1.28 12.33 -3.89
CA TYR A 337 -1.50 11.13 -4.68
C TYR A 337 -0.21 10.69 -5.37
N LEU A 338 0.49 11.61 -6.03
CA LEU A 338 1.78 11.29 -6.66
C LEU A 338 2.82 10.90 -5.63
N THR A 339 2.84 11.54 -4.45
CA THR A 339 3.73 11.20 -3.33
C THR A 339 3.56 9.74 -2.91
N HIS A 340 2.32 9.22 -2.85
CA HIS A 340 2.07 7.82 -2.52
C HIS A 340 2.63 6.83 -3.55
N PHE A 341 2.86 7.27 -4.79
CA PHE A 341 3.50 6.48 -5.85
C PHE A 341 5.01 6.68 -5.94
N ASP A 342 5.61 7.58 -5.14
CA ASP A 342 7.05 7.82 -5.17
C ASP A 342 7.88 6.63 -4.67
N TYR A 343 7.29 5.70 -3.91
CA TYR A 343 7.99 4.47 -3.53
C TYR A 343 8.32 3.56 -4.73
N LEU A 344 7.59 3.70 -5.83
CA LEU A 344 7.84 2.94 -7.06
C LEU A 344 8.75 3.69 -8.03
N ARG A 345 9.20 4.90 -7.66
CA ARG A 345 10.03 5.76 -8.52
C ARG A 345 11.49 5.73 -8.12
N ARG A 346 12.32 6.06 -9.10
CA ARG A 346 13.65 6.61 -8.87
C ARG A 346 13.55 8.13 -9.01
N LEU A 347 14.01 8.86 -8.01
CA LEU A 347 13.99 10.33 -8.03
C LEU A 347 15.23 10.86 -8.77
N ASP A 348 15.72 12.05 -8.41
CA ASP A 348 16.79 12.71 -9.16
C ASP A 348 18.13 11.97 -9.06
N ARG A 349 18.42 11.39 -7.89
CA ARG A 349 19.62 10.60 -7.61
C ARG A 349 19.25 9.17 -7.24
N PRO A 350 20.09 8.17 -7.58
CA PRO A 350 19.85 6.79 -7.17
C PRO A 350 19.90 6.66 -5.65
N SER A 351 18.96 5.89 -5.10
CA SER A 351 19.00 5.43 -3.72
C SER A 351 19.12 3.91 -3.69
N PRO A 352 19.93 3.33 -2.79
CA PRO A 352 19.95 1.87 -2.61
C PRO A 352 18.57 1.27 -2.25
N LEU A 353 17.64 2.10 -1.76
CA LEU A 353 16.27 1.69 -1.41
C LEU A 353 15.18 2.34 -2.28
N ASP A 354 15.53 2.95 -3.41
CA ASP A 354 14.51 3.26 -4.42
C ASP A 354 14.05 1.97 -5.13
N TYR A 355 12.97 2.03 -5.90
CA TYR A 355 12.39 0.83 -6.49
C TYR A 355 13.39 0.07 -7.37
N LEU A 356 14.20 0.77 -8.18
CA LEU A 356 15.21 0.13 -9.02
C LEU A 356 16.39 -0.39 -8.18
N GLY A 357 16.82 0.33 -7.14
CA GLY A 357 17.88 -0.13 -6.23
C GLY A 357 17.48 -1.37 -5.42
N LEU A 358 16.20 -1.53 -5.10
CA LEU A 358 15.66 -2.70 -4.43
C LEU A 358 15.53 -3.91 -5.37
N THR A 359 15.03 -3.68 -6.58
CA THR A 359 14.66 -4.79 -7.46
C THR A 359 15.73 -5.13 -8.49
N CYS A 360 16.55 -4.17 -8.91
CA CYS A 360 17.50 -4.28 -10.02
C CYS A 360 18.95 -4.03 -9.56
N SER A 361 19.33 -4.52 -8.38
CA SER A 361 20.71 -4.55 -7.89
C SER A 361 21.37 -5.93 -8.01
N ASP A 362 22.69 -5.96 -7.98
CA ASP A 362 23.54 -7.17 -7.95
C ASP A 362 23.81 -7.69 -6.53
N GLN A 363 23.13 -7.15 -5.52
CA GLN A 363 23.33 -7.48 -4.11
C GLN A 363 21.99 -7.72 -3.40
N PRO A 364 21.93 -8.61 -2.39
CA PRO A 364 20.70 -8.85 -1.64
C PRO A 364 20.22 -7.64 -0.86
N LEU A 365 18.94 -7.63 -0.48
CA LEU A 365 18.26 -6.55 0.25
C LEU A 365 19.02 -6.08 1.49
N ILE A 366 19.62 -7.01 2.24
CA ILE A 366 20.36 -6.68 3.46
C ILE A 366 21.57 -5.78 3.17
N ALA A 367 22.22 -5.96 2.02
CA ALA A 367 23.32 -5.11 1.57
C ALA A 367 22.81 -3.74 1.13
N SER A 368 21.68 -3.67 0.41
CA SER A 368 21.01 -2.41 0.06
C SER A 368 20.63 -1.59 1.30
N ILE A 369 20.14 -2.24 2.36
CA ILE A 369 19.84 -1.59 3.66
C ILE A 369 21.11 -1.04 4.29
N ALA A 370 22.21 -1.81 4.28
CA ALA A 370 23.48 -1.37 4.84
C ALA A 370 24.06 -0.17 4.07
N ALA A 371 24.07 -0.23 2.74
CA ALA A 371 24.51 0.86 1.87
C ALA A 371 23.69 2.14 2.10
N PHE A 372 22.36 2.02 2.20
CA PHE A 372 21.48 3.16 2.48
C PHE A 372 21.79 3.82 3.82
N ARG A 373 22.08 3.03 4.86
CA ARG A 373 22.43 3.55 6.19
C ARG A 373 23.77 4.30 6.19
N GLN A 374 24.73 3.89 5.35
CA GLN A 374 26.00 4.60 5.20
C GLN A 374 25.81 5.96 4.53
N VAL A 375 25.12 5.98 3.38
CA VAL A 375 24.80 7.23 2.65
C VAL A 375 23.97 8.20 3.50
N SER A 376 23.14 7.65 4.38
CA SER A 376 22.28 8.39 5.30
C SER A 376 22.98 9.08 6.47
N ARG A 377 24.20 8.66 6.82
CA ARG A 377 24.99 9.19 7.93
C ARG A 377 25.99 10.26 7.48
N ALA A 378 26.39 10.21 6.20
CA ALA A 378 27.04 11.31 5.52
C ALA A 378 26.02 12.43 5.24
#